data_AF-A0A4U3F3Y6-F1
#
_entry.id   AF-A0A4U3F3Y6-F1
#
_cell.length_a   1.000
_cell.length_b   1.000
_cell.length_c   1.000
_cell.angle_alpha   90.00
_cell.angle_beta   90.00
_cell.angle_gamma   90.00
#
_symmetry.space_group_name_H-M   'P 1'
#
loop_
_entity.id
_entity.type
_entity.pdbx_description
1 polymer ?
#
loop_
_entity_poly.entity_id
_entity_poly.type
_entity_poly.pdbx_seq_one_letter_code
_entity_poly.pdbx_strand_id
1 'polypeptide(L)' 'MDHSNRQIKILNEELLFAYPDIEFKLHTDQSGRSIIRWQQGPEIDQVYDTVLKIGFLKEDLFCCKLVLH' A
#
# COMPACT_ATOMS: atom_id res chain seq x y z
N MET A 1 -19.71 7.63 -8.19
CA MET A 1 -18.94 6.75 -7.27
C MET A 1 -17.74 6.25 -8.04
N ASP A 2 -16.50 6.59 -7.67
CA ASP A 2 -15.27 5.81 -7.99
C ASP A 2 -13.95 6.39 -7.40
N HIS A 3 -14.00 7.20 -6.34
CA HIS A 3 -12.77 7.78 -5.77
C HIS A 3 -11.83 6.72 -5.15
N SER A 4 -12.39 5.63 -4.62
CA SER A 4 -11.63 4.56 -3.97
C SER A 4 -10.73 3.78 -4.95
N ASN A 5 -11.18 3.55 -6.19
CA ASN A 5 -10.37 2.85 -7.20
C ASN A 5 -9.19 3.70 -7.69
N ARG A 6 -9.37 5.03 -7.75
CA ARG A 6 -8.29 5.93 -8.18
C ARG A 6 -7.14 5.97 -7.16
N GLN A 7 -7.44 5.98 -5.87
CA GLN A 7 -6.43 5.97 -4.82
C GLN A 7 -5.63 4.66 -4.80
N ILE A 8 -6.31 3.52 -4.87
CA ILE A 8 -5.68 2.19 -4.94
C ILE A 8 -4.75 2.10 -6.17
N LYS A 9 -5.18 2.63 -7.32
CA LYS A 9 -4.36 2.63 -8.53
C LYS A 9 -3.07 3.42 -8.34
N ILE A 10 -3.16 4.64 -7.80
CA ILE A 10 -1.98 5.49 -7.55
C ILE A 10 -1.01 4.81 -6.58
N LEU A 11 -1.53 4.24 -5.49
CA LEU A 11 -0.71 3.48 -4.53
C LEU A 11 -0.01 2.30 -5.20
N ASN A 12 -0.73 1.54 -6.03
CA ASN A 12 -0.16 0.39 -6.72
C ASN A 12 0.94 0.80 -7.72
N GLU A 13 0.74 1.88 -8.47
CA GLU A 13 1.75 2.40 -9.41
C GLU A 13 3.02 2.86 -8.68
N GLU A 14 2.89 3.60 -7.57
CA GLU A 14 4.03 4.06 -6.79
C GLU A 14 4.79 2.91 -6.13
N LEU A 15 4.06 1.94 -5.57
CA LEU A 15 4.68 0.76 -4.96
C LEU A 15 5.39 -0.12 -6.00
N LEU A 16 4.80 -0.29 -7.18
CA LEU A 16 5.42 -1.03 -8.28
C LEU A 16 6.65 -0.29 -8.82
N PHE A 17 6.63 1.04 -8.85
CA PHE A 17 7.80 1.84 -9.25
C PHE A 17 8.94 1.73 -8.23
N ALA A 18 8.64 1.80 -6.94
CA ALA A 18 9.64 1.70 -5.87
C ALA A 18 10.15 0.26 -5.65
N TYR A 19 9.29 -0.74 -5.87
CA TYR A 19 9.54 -2.15 -5.57
C TYR A 19 8.97 -3.04 -6.70
N PRO A 20 9.61 -3.04 -7.89
CA PRO A 20 9.08 -3.70 -9.08
C PRO A 20 8.96 -5.23 -8.96
N ASP A 21 9.77 -5.84 -8.09
CA ASP A 21 9.81 -7.28 -7.87
C ASP A 21 8.83 -7.77 -6.79
N ILE A 22 8.09 -6.87 -6.15
CA ILE A 22 7.21 -7.20 -5.02
C ILE A 22 5.75 -7.15 -5.45
N GLU A 23 5.04 -8.26 -5.22
CA GLU A 23 3.59 -8.30 -5.40
C GLU A 23 2.88 -7.70 -4.17
N PHE A 24 2.33 -6.49 -4.33
CA PHE A 24 1.45 -5.86 -3.34
C PHE A 24 -0.02 -6.16 -3.65
N LYS A 25 -0.77 -6.51 -2.61
CA LYS A 25 -2.23 -6.68 -2.65
C LYS A 25 -2.88 -5.49 -1.96
N LEU A 26 -3.54 -4.65 -2.75
CA LEU A 26 -4.21 -3.44 -2.27
C LEU A 26 -5.73 -3.60 -2.31
N HIS A 27 -6.41 -3.21 -1.23
CA HIS A 27 -7.87 -3.11 -1.18
C HIS A 27 -8.31 -2.05 -0.18
N THR A 28 -9.52 -1.52 -0.34
CA THR A 28 -10.11 -0.57 0.62
C THR A 28 -11.01 -1.33 1.60
N ASP A 29 -10.89 -1.03 2.89
CA ASP A 29 -11.79 -1.53 3.93
C ASP A 29 -13.18 -0.86 3.88
N GLN A 30 -14.17 -1.41 4.57
CA GLN A 30 -15.50 -0.81 4.74
C GLN A 30 -15.45 0.61 5.35
N SER A 31 -14.36 0.92 6.08
CA SER A 31 -14.09 2.24 6.66
C SER A 31 -13.49 3.26 5.69
N GLY A 32 -13.18 2.87 4.43
CA GLY A 32 -12.49 3.73 3.46
C GLY A 32 -10.96 3.75 3.56
N ARG A 33 -10.38 3.00 4.50
CA ARG A 33 -8.93 2.89 4.69
C ARG A 33 -8.30 1.98 3.64
N SER A 34 -7.13 2.36 3.12
CA SER A 34 -6.39 1.57 2.14
C SER A 34 -5.51 0.53 2.85
N ILE A 35 -5.75 -0.74 2.56
CA ILE A 35 -4.99 -1.87 3.11
C ILE A 35 -3.99 -2.34 2.07
N ILE A 36 -2.71 -2.40 2.44
CA ILE A 36 -1.59 -2.87 1.61
C ILE A 36 -1.01 -4.12 2.26
N ARG A 37 -0.97 -5.23 1.52
CA ARG A 37 -0.40 -6.51 1.99
C ARG A 37 0.66 -7.04 1.05
N TRP A 38 1.75 -7.57 1.57
CA TRP A 38 2.82 -8.21 0.79
C TRP A 38 3.51 -9.30 1.61
N GLN A 39 4.27 -10.19 0.96
CA GLN A 39 4.94 -11.31 1.64
C GLN A 39 6.46 -11.10 1.79
N GLN A 40 7.12 -10.63 0.73
CA GLN A 40 8.58 -10.48 0.67
C GLN A 40 8.96 -9.05 0.30
N GLY A 41 10.19 -8.64 0.59
CA GLY A 41 10.69 -7.30 0.29
C GLY A 41 10.66 -6.35 1.48
N PRO A 42 10.28 -5.07 1.28
CA PRO A 42 10.54 -3.99 2.22
C PRO A 42 9.87 -4.20 3.58
N GLU A 43 10.44 -3.54 4.59
CA GLU A 43 9.82 -3.43 5.92
C GLU A 43 8.62 -2.48 5.88
N ILE A 44 7.71 -2.62 6.85
CA ILE A 44 6.48 -1.81 6.92
C ILE A 44 6.78 -0.32 6.93
N ASP A 45 7.81 0.11 7.67
CA ASP A 45 8.21 1.52 7.74
C ASP A 45 8.65 2.08 6.38
N GLN A 46 9.37 1.28 5.58
CA GLN A 46 9.82 1.68 4.24
C GLN A 46 8.64 1.87 3.29
N VAL A 47 7.62 1.00 3.38
CA VAL A 47 6.39 1.13 2.59
C VAL A 47 5.64 2.40 2.99
N TYR A 48 5.56 2.69 4.29
CA TYR A 48 4.96 3.95 4.76
C TYR A 48 5.70 5.19 4.26
N ASP A 49 7.03 5.19 4.28
CA ASP A 49 7.82 6.31 3.75
C ASP A 49 7.63 6.50 2.24
N THR A 50 7.47 5.41 1.48
CA THR A 50 7.16 5.47 0.04
C THR A 50 5.81 6.13 -0.21
N VAL A 51 4.75 5.66 0.45
CA VAL A 51 3.39 6.19 0.23
C VAL A 51 3.18 7.58 0.83
N LEU A 52 3.99 7.97 1.81
CA LEU A 52 4.00 9.35 2.34
C LEU A 52 4.44 10.36 1.28
N LYS A 53 5.37 9.99 0.37
CA LYS A 53 5.86 10.88 -0.70
C LYS A 53 4.78 11.28 -1.70
N ILE A 54 3.78 10.43 -1.89
CA ILE A 54 2.62 10.69 -2.75
C ILE A 54 1.40 11.23 -1.97
N GLY A 55 1.61 11.61 -0.70
CA GLY A 55 0.63 12.34 0.11
C GLY A 55 -0.35 11.45 0.90
N PHE A 56 -0.09 10.15 1.03
CA PHE A 56 -0.93 9.30 1.87
C PHE A 56 -0.45 9.31 3.33
N LEU A 57 -1.39 9.49 4.26
CA LEU A 57 -1.12 9.51 5.70
C LEU A 57 -1.17 8.11 6.30
N LYS A 58 -0.38 7.88 7.36
CA LYS A 58 -0.36 6.60 8.09
C LYS A 58 -1.72 6.23 8.69
N GLU A 59 -2.54 7.21 9.06
CA GLU A 59 -3.86 6.99 9.66
C GLU A 59 -4.90 6.41 8.67
N ASP A 60 -4.75 6.72 7.38
CA ASP A 60 -5.63 6.25 6.30
C ASP A 60 -5.16 4.92 5.69
N LEU A 61 -4.02 4.41 6.15
CA LEU A 61 -3.31 3.28 5.57
C LEU A 61 -3.02 2.17 6.58
N PHE A 62 -3.30 0.94 6.18
CA PHE A 62 -2.94 -0.24 6.94
C PHE A 62 -1.98 -1.12 6.15
N CYS A 63 -0.72 -1.15 6.57
CA CYS A 63 0.34 -1.95 5.95
C CYS A 63 0.56 -3.26 6.72
N CYS A 64 0.60 -4.39 6.02
CA CYS A 64 0.78 -5.71 6.64
C CYS A 64 1.73 -6.59 5.81
N LYS A 65 2.90 -6.89 6.39
CA LYS A 65 3.87 -7.85 5.85
C LYS A 65 3.55 -9.25 6.39
N LEU A 66 3.18 -10.16 5.49
CA LEU A 66 2.89 -11.56 5.81
C LEU A 66 4.21 -12.34 5.84
N VAL A 67 4.72 -12.62 7.05
CA VAL A 67 5.88 -13.48 7.22
C VAL A 67 5.41 -14.93 7.19
N LEU A 68 5.74 -15.67 6.12
CA LEU A 68 5.61 -17.11 6.10
C LEU A 68 6.74 -17.70 6.96
N HIS A 69 6.36 -18.35 8.06
CA HIS A 69 7.26 -19.06 8.97
C HIS A 69 7.65 -20.44 8.42
#